data_AF-B4F6T8-F1
#
_entry.id   AF-B4F6T8-F1
#
_cell.length_a   1.000
_cell.length_b   1.000
_cell.length_c   1.000
_cell.angle_alpha   90.00
_cell.angle_beta   90.00
_cell.angle_gamma   90.00
#
_symmetry.space_group_name_H-M   'P 1'
#
loop_
_entity.id
_entity.type
_entity.pdbx_description
1 polymer ?
#
loop_
_entity_poly.entity_id
_entity_poly.type
_entity_poly.pdbx_seq_one_letter_code
_entity_poly.pdbx_strand_id
1 'polypeptide(L)'
;MSRGILSAPGTGFHALTFDNLALRSLPVEPGDGTEEEARTPRQVPGACFSRVRPTPLLNPTVVALSRSALSLLGLQVGEEDEEATEYFSGNRLLPGSEPAAHCYCGHQFGNFAGQLGDGAAMYLGEVVNATGKRWEIQLKGAGLTPYSRQADGRKVLRSSIREFLCSEAMSHLGIPSTRAGSCVTADSTVIRDIYYDGNPKKEKCTVVSRIAPTFLRFGSFEIFKPTDEFTGRKGPSVDRNDIRIQMLDYVIRTFYPDIQEKHAGNNTEKNAAFFREITKRTARLVAEWQCVGFCHGVLNTDNMSIVGLTIDYGPFGFIDRYDPEYICNGSDNMGRYAYNKQPEICKWNLGKLAEALIPELPLSISQSILDDEYDAEFQNHYMEKMRKKLGLVRLKLDDDSHLVSDLLETMNITGKNIRLLM
;
A
#
# COMPACT_ATOMS: atom_id res chain seq x y z
N MET A 1 42.43 10.61 3.23
CA MET A 1 41.83 11.90 3.65
C MET A 1 40.32 11.74 3.55
N SER A 2 39.69 11.36 4.64
CA SER A 2 38.25 11.23 4.81
C SER A 2 37.62 12.63 4.82
N ARG A 3 36.86 12.98 3.79
CA ARG A 3 35.94 14.11 3.89
C ARG A 3 34.71 13.61 4.64
N GLY A 4 34.73 13.77 5.96
CA GLY A 4 33.52 13.67 6.77
C GLY A 4 32.53 14.70 6.25
N ILE A 5 31.41 14.23 5.70
CA ILE A 5 30.25 15.08 5.45
C ILE A 5 29.71 15.39 6.85
N LEU A 6 30.08 16.55 7.38
CA LEU A 6 29.42 17.11 8.56
C LEU A 6 27.94 17.25 8.19
N SER A 7 27.10 16.43 8.82
CA SER A 7 25.65 16.57 8.72
C SER A 7 25.26 17.96 9.22
N ALA A 8 24.40 18.65 8.46
CA ALA A 8 23.87 19.92 8.90
C ALA A 8 23.09 19.72 10.22
N PRO A 9 23.14 20.66 11.17
CA PRO A 9 22.36 20.54 12.40
C PRO A 9 20.87 20.41 12.05
N GLY A 10 20.29 19.24 12.34
CA GLY A 10 18.88 18.92 12.09
C GLY A 10 18.57 17.85 11.04
N THR A 11 19.55 17.16 10.43
CA THR A 11 19.29 16.21 9.31
C THR A 11 19.54 14.71 9.62
N GLY A 12 19.74 14.35 10.89
CA GLY A 12 20.02 12.97 11.33
C GLY A 12 18.84 12.28 12.02
N PHE A 13 18.96 10.98 12.31
CA PHE A 13 17.89 10.17 12.92
C PHE A 13 17.36 10.73 14.24
N HIS A 14 18.23 11.35 15.04
CA HIS A 14 17.85 11.98 16.32
C HIS A 14 17.03 13.27 16.18
N ALA A 15 16.96 13.85 14.98
CA ALA A 15 16.15 15.04 14.69
C ALA A 15 14.73 14.70 14.21
N LEU A 16 14.39 13.41 14.07
CA LEU A 16 13.06 12.97 13.68
C LEU A 16 12.04 13.31 14.78
N THR A 17 10.96 13.99 14.40
CA THR A 17 9.84 14.30 15.30
C THR A 17 8.75 13.25 15.12
N PHE A 18 8.79 12.18 15.94
CA PHE A 18 7.72 11.19 15.99
C PHE A 18 6.50 11.75 16.74
N ASP A 19 5.33 11.65 16.12
CA ASP A 19 4.07 12.10 16.69
C ASP A 19 3.04 10.96 16.85
N ASN A 20 3.18 9.88 16.08
CA ASN A 20 2.43 8.62 16.22
C ASN A 20 0.91 8.81 16.39
N LEU A 21 0.33 9.70 15.59
CA LEU A 21 -1.08 10.09 15.67
C LEU A 21 -2.02 8.89 15.50
N ALA A 22 -1.71 7.94 14.61
CA ALA A 22 -2.48 6.72 14.41
C ALA A 22 -2.62 5.93 15.71
N LEU A 23 -1.51 5.67 16.42
CA LEU A 23 -1.51 4.91 17.67
C LEU A 23 -2.16 5.64 18.85
N ARG A 24 -2.19 6.99 18.81
CA ARG A 24 -2.93 7.79 19.79
C ARG A 24 -4.43 7.91 19.46
N SER A 25 -4.79 7.78 18.19
CA SER A 25 -6.16 8.00 17.70
C SER A 25 -6.97 6.73 17.52
N LEU A 26 -6.32 5.57 17.38
CA LEU A 26 -6.97 4.29 17.08
C LEU A 26 -6.67 3.26 18.18
N PRO A 27 -7.59 2.31 18.43
CA PRO A 27 -7.37 1.27 19.43
C PRO A 27 -6.12 0.45 19.15
N VAL A 28 -5.23 0.41 20.14
CA VAL A 28 -4.02 -0.42 20.14
C VAL A 28 -4.21 -1.49 21.21
N GLU A 29 -3.95 -2.73 20.85
CA GLU A 29 -3.94 -3.83 21.81
C GLU A 29 -2.91 -3.56 22.91
N PRO A 30 -3.28 -3.74 24.19
CA PRO A 30 -2.33 -3.58 25.30
C PRO A 30 -1.14 -4.54 25.12
N GLY A 31 0.06 -4.04 25.38
CA GLY A 31 1.30 -4.80 25.29
C GLY A 31 1.66 -5.52 26.59
N ASP A 32 0.67 -6.09 27.28
CA ASP A 32 0.84 -6.74 28.60
C ASP A 32 1.34 -8.19 28.51
N GLY A 33 1.44 -8.74 27.30
CA GLY A 33 2.03 -10.05 27.03
C GLY A 33 3.57 -10.06 26.91
N THR A 34 4.13 -11.26 26.90
CA THR A 34 5.57 -11.50 26.66
C THR A 34 5.97 -11.15 25.22
N GLU A 35 7.27 -10.93 24.96
CA GLU A 35 7.77 -10.74 23.58
C GLU A 35 7.47 -11.94 22.67
N GLU A 36 7.32 -13.14 23.23
CA GLU A 36 6.95 -14.36 22.51
C GLU A 36 5.48 -14.34 22.09
N GLU A 37 4.57 -13.93 22.98
CA GLU A 37 3.15 -13.76 22.66
C GLU A 37 2.93 -12.67 21.60
N ALA A 38 3.71 -11.59 21.64
CA ALA A 38 3.66 -10.53 20.62
C ALA A 38 4.11 -11.01 19.23
N ARG A 39 4.86 -12.12 19.14
CA ARG A 39 5.33 -12.72 17.87
C ARG A 39 4.53 -13.95 17.46
N THR A 40 3.59 -14.40 18.29
CA THR A 40 2.81 -15.62 18.04
C THR A 40 1.56 -15.29 17.22
N PRO A 41 1.34 -15.95 16.07
CA PRO A 41 0.15 -15.73 15.25
C PRO A 41 -1.16 -16.01 16.00
N ARG A 42 -2.10 -15.06 16.00
CA ARG A 42 -3.40 -15.17 16.70
C ARG A 42 -4.45 -14.20 16.17
N GLN A 43 -5.71 -14.41 16.56
CA GLN A 43 -6.78 -13.43 16.33
C GLN A 43 -6.64 -12.26 17.31
N VAL A 44 -6.94 -11.05 16.85
CA VAL A 44 -6.83 -9.79 17.60
C VAL A 44 -8.16 -9.03 17.51
N PRO A 45 -9.13 -9.35 18.38
CA PRO A 45 -10.41 -8.65 18.40
C PRO A 45 -10.28 -7.25 19.03
N GLY A 46 -11.03 -6.28 18.51
CA GLY A 46 -11.20 -4.98 19.16
C GLY A 46 -10.00 -4.03 19.11
N ALA A 47 -9.01 -4.29 18.26
CA ALA A 47 -7.86 -3.40 18.06
C ALA A 47 -7.57 -3.17 16.56
N CYS A 48 -7.07 -1.98 16.22
CA CYS A 48 -6.54 -1.65 14.91
C CYS A 48 -5.05 -1.98 14.82
N PHE A 49 -4.32 -1.96 15.93
CA PHE A 49 -2.89 -2.24 15.97
C PHE A 49 -2.52 -3.13 17.15
N SER A 50 -1.48 -3.94 17.01
CA SER A 50 -0.81 -4.65 18.11
C SER A 50 0.61 -4.14 18.27
N ARG A 51 1.07 -3.94 19.52
CA ARG A 51 2.47 -3.60 19.79
C ARG A 51 3.36 -4.78 19.45
N VAL A 52 4.43 -4.53 18.69
CA VAL A 52 5.40 -5.54 18.28
C VAL A 52 6.82 -4.96 18.35
N ARG A 53 7.83 -5.81 18.16
CA ARG A 53 9.22 -5.38 17.99
C ARG A 53 9.85 -6.12 16.82
N PRO A 54 10.69 -5.43 16.00
CA PRO A 54 11.52 -6.09 15.02
C PRO A 54 12.34 -7.23 15.63
N THR A 55 12.54 -8.29 14.85
CA THR A 55 13.49 -9.35 15.15
C THR A 55 14.79 -9.05 14.39
N PRO A 56 15.92 -8.80 15.09
CA PRO A 56 17.18 -8.44 14.46
C PRO A 56 17.68 -9.45 13.41
N LEU A 57 18.54 -8.96 12.51
CA LEU A 57 19.21 -9.72 11.47
C LEU A 57 20.73 -9.80 11.73
N LEU A 58 21.36 -10.86 11.24
CA LEU A 58 22.82 -11.04 11.33
C LEU A 58 23.52 -10.26 10.22
N ASN A 59 24.50 -9.43 10.58
CA ASN A 59 25.33 -8.64 9.66
C ASN A 59 24.52 -7.92 8.56
N PRO A 60 23.63 -6.98 8.91
CA PRO A 60 22.88 -6.24 7.91
C PRO A 60 23.81 -5.40 7.02
N THR A 61 23.46 -5.24 5.75
CA THR A 61 24.19 -4.42 4.78
C THR A 61 23.21 -3.73 3.85
N VAL A 62 23.39 -2.42 3.67
CA VAL A 62 22.57 -1.63 2.74
C VAL A 62 22.82 -2.09 1.31
N VAL A 63 21.74 -2.34 0.58
CA VAL A 63 21.75 -2.63 -0.86
C VAL A 63 21.47 -1.37 -1.66
N ALA A 64 20.52 -0.55 -1.20
CA ALA A 64 20.15 0.70 -1.86
C ALA A 64 19.42 1.64 -0.89
N LEU A 65 19.57 2.95 -1.10
CA LEU A 65 18.82 4.02 -0.45
C LEU A 65 18.17 4.94 -1.48
N SER A 66 16.92 5.35 -1.25
CA SER A 66 16.30 6.43 -2.02
C SER A 66 16.42 7.74 -1.28
N ARG A 67 17.34 8.60 -1.72
CA ARG A 67 17.49 9.96 -1.17
C ARG A 67 16.21 10.76 -1.29
N SER A 68 15.48 10.60 -2.41
CA SER A 68 14.19 11.27 -2.63
C SER A 68 13.14 10.84 -1.60
N ALA A 69 13.00 9.55 -1.34
CA ALA A 69 12.04 9.05 -0.35
C ALA A 69 12.44 9.44 1.09
N LEU A 70 13.71 9.31 1.45
CA LEU A 70 14.22 9.67 2.79
C LEU A 70 14.10 11.17 3.08
N SER A 71 14.20 12.02 2.05
CA SER A 71 14.00 13.46 2.21
C SER A 71 12.58 13.85 2.65
N LEU A 72 11.58 12.98 2.43
CA LEU A 72 10.21 13.20 2.93
C LEU A 72 10.17 13.24 4.45
N LEU A 73 11.06 12.47 5.10
CA LEU A 73 11.24 12.40 6.54
C LEU A 73 12.19 13.50 7.07
N GLY A 74 12.84 14.27 6.18
CA GLY A 74 13.91 15.20 6.55
C GLY A 74 15.28 14.54 6.76
N LEU A 75 15.46 13.28 6.34
CA LEU A 75 16.72 12.56 6.50
C LEU A 75 17.66 12.76 5.32
N GLN A 76 18.95 12.93 5.63
CA GLN A 76 20.04 12.89 4.67
C GLN A 76 21.10 11.91 5.14
N VAL A 77 21.05 10.69 4.61
CA VAL A 77 21.95 9.59 4.99
C VAL A 77 22.61 8.97 3.77
N GLY A 78 23.83 8.46 3.96
CA GLY A 78 24.61 7.76 2.94
C GLY A 78 24.61 6.24 3.19
N GLU A 79 25.09 5.48 2.21
CA GLU A 79 25.19 4.01 2.32
C GLU A 79 26.29 3.57 3.30
N GLU A 80 27.29 4.42 3.53
CA GLU A 80 28.39 4.24 4.49
C GLU A 80 27.95 4.50 5.96
N ASP A 81 26.71 4.91 6.17
CA ASP A 81 26.18 5.22 7.50
C ASP A 81 25.77 3.93 8.24
N GLU A 82 26.59 3.51 9.19
CA GLU A 82 26.36 2.32 10.00
C GLU A 82 25.04 2.41 10.79
N GLU A 83 24.68 3.59 11.30
CA GLU A 83 23.41 3.78 12.02
C GLU A 83 22.22 3.58 11.09
N ALA A 84 22.31 4.08 9.85
CA ALA A 84 21.27 3.89 8.86
C ALA A 84 21.02 2.39 8.58
N THR A 85 22.09 1.60 8.52
CA THR A 85 22.02 0.16 8.34
C THR A 85 21.29 -0.52 9.51
N GLU A 86 21.64 -0.18 10.75
CA GLU A 86 21.01 -0.75 11.94
C GLU A 86 19.54 -0.35 12.09
N TYR A 87 19.20 0.91 11.82
CA TYR A 87 17.82 1.40 11.92
C TYR A 87 16.93 0.82 10.83
N PHE A 88 17.37 0.81 9.58
CA PHE A 88 16.56 0.32 8.47
C PHE A 88 16.49 -1.20 8.36
N SER A 89 17.40 -1.95 8.98
CA SER A 89 17.25 -3.40 9.17
C SER A 89 16.33 -3.77 10.34
N GLY A 90 16.00 -2.82 11.21
CA GLY A 90 15.28 -3.08 12.46
C GLY A 90 16.16 -3.73 13.54
N ASN A 91 17.49 -3.72 13.38
CA ASN A 91 18.42 -4.16 14.42
C ASN A 91 18.46 -3.17 15.60
N ARG A 92 18.22 -1.89 15.31
CA ARG A 92 18.05 -0.82 16.31
C ARG A 92 16.76 -0.07 16.01
N LEU A 93 16.06 0.38 17.05
CA LEU A 93 14.86 1.19 16.90
C LEU A 93 15.23 2.65 16.69
N LEU A 94 14.59 3.29 15.71
CA LEU A 94 14.69 4.73 15.51
C LEU A 94 14.32 5.46 16.81
N PRO A 95 15.08 6.48 17.24
CA PRO A 95 14.75 7.25 18.45
C PRO A 95 13.33 7.85 18.34
N GLY A 96 12.44 7.51 19.28
CA GLY A 96 11.03 7.94 19.28
C GLY A 96 10.07 7.03 18.50
N SER A 97 10.56 5.97 17.85
CA SER A 97 9.70 4.97 17.22
C SER A 97 8.91 4.16 18.25
N GLU A 98 7.71 3.79 17.85
CA GLU A 98 6.73 3.06 18.64
C GLU A 98 6.19 1.89 17.81
N PRO A 99 6.94 0.77 17.70
CA PRO A 99 6.61 -0.21 16.69
C PRO A 99 5.28 -0.92 16.96
N ALA A 100 4.54 -1.16 15.88
CA ALA A 100 3.23 -1.79 15.90
C ALA A 100 3.00 -2.57 14.60
N ALA A 101 1.99 -3.42 14.60
CA ALA A 101 1.53 -4.11 13.41
C ALA A 101 0.02 -3.84 13.24
N HIS A 102 -0.41 -3.52 12.03
CA HIS A 102 -1.78 -3.16 11.73
C HIS A 102 -2.66 -4.40 11.53
N CYS A 103 -3.82 -4.45 12.18
CA CYS A 103 -4.86 -5.44 11.96
C CYS A 103 -5.76 -5.03 10.80
N TYR A 104 -5.91 -5.89 9.80
CA TYR A 104 -6.86 -5.71 8.71
C TYR A 104 -7.38 -7.06 8.22
N CYS A 105 -8.47 -7.05 7.47
CA CYS A 105 -8.99 -8.19 6.72
C CYS A 105 -8.81 -7.96 5.22
N GLY A 106 -9.33 -8.86 4.39
CA GLY A 106 -9.30 -8.70 2.94
C GLY A 106 -10.13 -9.75 2.22
N HIS A 107 -10.80 -9.36 1.14
CA HIS A 107 -11.18 -10.26 0.06
C HIS A 107 -9.97 -10.59 -0.83
N GLN A 108 -9.48 -11.83 -0.73
CA GLN A 108 -8.38 -12.34 -1.54
C GLN A 108 -8.94 -13.15 -2.71
N PHE A 109 -8.60 -12.73 -3.95
CA PHE A 109 -9.16 -13.32 -5.18
C PHE A 109 -10.70 -13.40 -5.19
N GLY A 110 -11.36 -12.41 -4.57
CA GLY A 110 -12.82 -12.31 -4.48
C GLY A 110 -13.45 -13.00 -3.27
N ASN A 111 -12.70 -13.82 -2.53
CA ASN A 111 -13.20 -14.53 -1.35
C ASN A 111 -12.75 -13.85 -0.07
N PHE A 112 -13.64 -13.70 0.91
CA PHE A 112 -13.27 -13.14 2.20
C PHE A 112 -12.26 -14.03 2.95
N ALA A 113 -11.13 -13.48 3.35
CA ALA A 113 -10.03 -14.23 3.96
C ALA A 113 -10.06 -14.25 5.49
N GLY A 114 -11.00 -13.52 6.12
CA GLY A 114 -10.98 -13.29 7.56
C GLY A 114 -9.80 -12.39 7.97
N GLN A 115 -9.32 -12.52 9.20
CA GLN A 115 -8.21 -11.70 9.69
C GLN A 115 -6.91 -11.98 8.91
N LEU A 116 -6.33 -10.89 8.41
CA LEU A 116 -5.00 -10.79 7.85
C LEU A 116 -4.15 -9.93 8.81
N GLY A 117 -3.71 -8.76 8.36
CA GLY A 117 -2.84 -7.85 9.10
C GLY A 117 -1.42 -7.82 8.58
N ASP A 118 -0.61 -6.94 9.16
CA ASP A 118 0.81 -6.77 8.85
C ASP A 118 1.62 -8.00 9.32
N GLY A 119 1.53 -9.10 8.56
CA GLY A 119 2.15 -10.38 8.91
C GLY A 119 3.66 -10.47 8.64
N ALA A 120 4.21 -9.49 7.93
CA ALA A 120 5.64 -9.35 7.68
C ALA A 120 6.01 -7.87 7.51
N ALA A 121 5.22 -6.97 8.07
CA ALA A 121 5.46 -5.54 8.09
C ALA A 121 5.31 -5.04 9.53
N MET A 122 5.98 -3.95 9.85
CA MET A 122 5.86 -3.31 11.15
C MET A 122 5.86 -1.81 10.93
N TYR A 123 4.81 -1.15 11.38
CA TYR A 123 4.79 0.28 11.65
C TYR A 123 5.93 0.60 12.63
N LEU A 124 6.75 1.61 12.32
CA LEU A 124 7.73 2.14 13.26
C LEU A 124 7.23 3.44 13.90
N GLY A 125 6.44 4.22 13.20
CA GLY A 125 6.02 5.54 13.68
C GLY A 125 5.59 6.46 12.57
N GLU A 126 5.01 7.59 12.96
CA GLU A 126 4.69 8.69 12.06
C GLU A 126 5.57 9.90 12.40
N VAL A 127 6.38 10.31 11.43
CA VAL A 127 7.23 11.50 11.53
C VAL A 127 6.49 12.70 10.95
N VAL A 128 6.54 13.84 11.64
CA VAL A 128 6.14 15.13 11.10
C VAL A 128 7.40 15.87 10.63
N ASN A 129 7.48 16.16 9.34
CA ASN A 129 8.63 16.85 8.77
C ASN A 129 8.53 18.38 8.97
N ALA A 130 9.58 19.11 8.60
CA ALA A 130 9.66 20.57 8.78
C ALA A 130 8.55 21.38 8.05
N THR A 131 7.85 20.78 7.09
CA THR A 131 6.71 21.39 6.38
C THR A 131 5.36 21.07 7.03
N GLY A 132 5.36 20.38 8.17
CA GLY A 132 4.15 19.91 8.86
C GLY A 132 3.49 18.70 8.21
N LYS A 133 4.10 18.09 7.18
CA LYS A 133 3.57 16.88 6.54
C LYS A 133 3.95 15.64 7.35
N ARG A 134 2.98 14.74 7.49
CA ARG A 134 3.11 13.48 8.22
C ARG A 134 3.44 12.31 7.29
N TRP A 135 4.36 11.47 7.73
CA TRP A 135 4.78 10.27 7.01
C TRP A 135 4.90 9.10 7.98
N GLU A 136 4.13 8.05 7.71
CA GLU A 136 4.24 6.74 8.32
C GLU A 136 5.46 5.99 7.75
N ILE A 137 6.27 5.41 8.63
CA ILE A 137 7.41 4.57 8.29
C ILE A 137 7.06 3.13 8.65
N GLN A 138 7.28 2.20 7.73
CA GLN A 138 7.18 0.77 8.00
C GLN A 138 8.45 0.02 7.60
N LEU A 139 8.78 -1.06 8.33
CA LEU A 139 9.76 -2.04 7.87
C LEU A 139 9.06 -3.32 7.45
N LYS A 140 9.27 -3.74 6.19
CA LYS A 140 8.73 -5.00 5.66
C LYS A 140 9.84 -6.05 5.59
N GLY A 141 9.64 -7.19 6.24
CA GLY A 141 10.64 -8.23 6.48
C GLY A 141 11.24 -8.22 7.90
N ALA A 142 10.72 -7.36 8.79
CA ALA A 142 11.27 -7.11 10.12
C ALA A 142 10.99 -8.23 11.15
N GLY A 143 10.27 -9.29 10.80
CA GLY A 143 10.02 -10.43 11.70
C GLY A 143 8.53 -10.76 11.86
N LEU A 144 8.28 -11.68 12.78
CA LEU A 144 6.93 -12.17 13.08
C LEU A 144 6.10 -11.15 13.86
N THR A 145 4.79 -11.20 13.63
CA THR A 145 3.76 -10.42 14.31
C THR A 145 2.58 -11.35 14.63
N PRO A 146 1.56 -10.89 15.39
CA PRO A 146 0.33 -11.67 15.61
C PRO A 146 -0.41 -12.00 14.30
N TYR A 147 -0.07 -11.33 13.21
CA TYR A 147 -0.71 -11.43 11.90
C TYR A 147 0.06 -12.29 10.90
N SER A 148 1.21 -12.87 11.30
CA SER A 148 2.06 -13.66 10.38
C SER A 148 1.41 -14.94 9.86
N ARG A 149 0.32 -15.42 10.47
CA ARG A 149 -0.37 -16.67 10.13
C ARG A 149 0.64 -17.83 10.07
N GLN A 150 0.87 -18.42 8.89
CA GLN A 150 1.82 -19.51 8.66
C GLN A 150 3.14 -19.03 8.05
N ALA A 151 3.31 -17.72 7.84
CA ALA A 151 4.52 -17.13 7.28
C ALA A 151 5.59 -16.88 8.35
N ASP A 152 6.83 -16.72 7.93
CA ASP A 152 8.00 -16.51 8.80
C ASP A 152 8.29 -15.03 9.14
N GLY A 153 7.46 -14.10 8.67
CA GLY A 153 7.65 -12.67 8.88
C GLY A 153 8.84 -12.04 8.13
N ARG A 154 9.51 -12.80 7.25
CA ARG A 154 10.70 -12.34 6.51
C ARG A 154 10.44 -12.15 5.01
N LYS A 155 11.23 -11.27 4.41
CA LYS A 155 11.30 -11.06 2.96
C LYS A 155 12.70 -11.37 2.47
N VAL A 156 12.83 -11.55 1.16
CA VAL A 156 14.08 -11.94 0.49
C VAL A 156 14.51 -10.86 -0.49
N LEU A 157 15.77 -10.89 -0.90
CA LEU A 157 16.37 -9.83 -1.71
C LEU A 157 15.61 -9.58 -3.01
N ARG A 158 15.26 -10.63 -3.76
CA ARG A 158 14.58 -10.51 -5.06
C ARG A 158 13.22 -9.81 -4.99
N SER A 159 12.44 -10.04 -3.93
CA SER A 159 11.13 -9.38 -3.76
C SER A 159 11.29 -7.97 -3.22
N SER A 160 12.20 -7.78 -2.27
CA SER A 160 12.44 -6.48 -1.63
C SER A 160 13.04 -5.46 -2.59
N ILE A 161 13.99 -5.86 -3.45
CA ILE A 161 14.57 -4.96 -4.46
C ILE A 161 13.56 -4.59 -5.54
N ARG A 162 12.66 -5.50 -5.93
CA ARG A 162 11.57 -5.21 -6.87
C ARG A 162 10.59 -4.20 -6.31
N GLU A 163 10.20 -4.35 -5.05
CA GLU A 163 9.33 -3.40 -4.34
C GLU A 163 10.02 -2.03 -4.22
N PHE A 164 11.29 -1.99 -3.82
CA PHE A 164 12.07 -0.75 -3.76
C PHE A 164 12.11 -0.01 -5.10
N LEU A 165 12.53 -0.70 -6.17
CA LEU A 165 12.66 -0.11 -7.50
C LEU A 165 11.31 0.36 -8.05
N CYS A 166 10.25 -0.43 -7.90
CA CYS A 166 8.95 -0.10 -8.48
C CYS A 166 8.25 1.03 -7.73
N SER A 167 8.35 1.07 -6.39
CA SER A 167 7.85 2.18 -5.56
C SER A 167 8.42 3.51 -6.06
N GLU A 168 9.74 3.56 -6.23
CA GLU A 168 10.41 4.79 -6.66
C GLU A 168 10.17 5.09 -8.14
N ALA A 169 10.13 4.08 -9.02
CA ALA A 169 9.79 4.28 -10.43
C ALA A 169 8.39 4.88 -10.61
N MET A 170 7.39 4.33 -9.91
CA MET A 170 6.01 4.84 -9.96
C MET A 170 5.92 6.29 -9.48
N SER A 171 6.61 6.61 -8.38
CA SER A 171 6.68 7.99 -7.90
C SER A 171 7.33 8.95 -8.91
N HIS A 172 8.40 8.55 -9.60
CA HIS A 172 9.07 9.40 -10.59
C HIS A 172 8.31 9.48 -11.93
N LEU A 173 7.44 8.49 -12.22
CA LEU A 173 6.43 8.57 -13.29
C LEU A 173 5.26 9.51 -12.93
N GLY A 174 5.22 10.05 -11.72
CA GLY A 174 4.13 10.89 -11.23
C GLY A 174 2.86 10.10 -10.87
N ILE A 175 2.97 8.77 -10.71
CA ILE A 175 1.85 7.91 -10.32
C ILE A 175 1.83 7.80 -8.79
N PRO A 176 0.68 8.05 -8.12
CA PRO A 176 0.58 7.91 -6.67
C PRO A 176 1.00 6.52 -6.18
N SER A 177 1.96 6.47 -5.27
CA SER A 177 2.61 5.25 -4.81
C SER A 177 3.19 5.40 -3.41
N THR A 178 3.23 4.31 -2.64
CA THR A 178 4.08 4.21 -1.45
C THR A 178 5.54 4.36 -1.85
N ARG A 179 6.35 5.02 -1.04
CA ARG A 179 7.77 5.25 -1.30
C ARG A 179 8.63 4.19 -0.60
N ALA A 180 9.82 3.94 -1.13
CA ALA A 180 10.77 3.02 -0.53
C ALA A 180 12.06 3.76 -0.14
N GLY A 181 12.29 3.90 1.17
CA GLY A 181 13.45 4.62 1.71
C GLY A 181 14.77 3.86 1.58
N SER A 182 14.75 2.54 1.81
CA SER A 182 15.94 1.70 1.88
C SER A 182 15.62 0.25 1.55
N CYS A 183 16.64 -0.49 1.13
CA CYS A 183 16.67 -1.94 1.00
C CYS A 183 17.93 -2.46 1.69
N VAL A 184 17.77 -3.27 2.74
CA VAL A 184 18.87 -3.77 3.58
C VAL A 184 18.83 -5.30 3.60
N THR A 185 19.90 -5.95 3.15
CA THR A 185 20.04 -7.41 3.17
C THR A 185 20.85 -7.88 4.38
N ALA A 186 20.88 -9.18 4.66
CA ALA A 186 21.58 -9.73 5.81
C ALA A 186 22.05 -11.18 5.56
N ASP A 187 22.94 -11.69 6.41
CA ASP A 187 23.40 -13.08 6.37
C ASP A 187 22.40 -14.07 6.96
N SER A 188 21.42 -13.59 7.74
CA SER A 188 20.25 -14.38 8.10
C SER A 188 19.55 -14.91 6.85
N THR A 189 19.15 -16.18 6.84
CA THR A 189 18.50 -16.80 5.68
C THR A 189 17.15 -17.42 6.02
N VAL A 190 16.26 -17.48 5.02
CA VAL A 190 14.99 -18.20 5.07
C VAL A 190 14.84 -19.11 3.85
N ILE A 191 14.05 -20.17 3.97
CA ILE A 191 13.81 -21.09 2.88
C ILE A 191 12.64 -20.59 2.03
N ARG A 192 12.81 -20.54 0.70
CA ARG A 192 11.78 -20.22 -0.29
C ARG A 192 11.72 -21.31 -1.37
N ASP A 193 10.79 -21.13 -2.30
CA ASP A 193 10.58 -21.96 -3.50
C ASP A 193 10.20 -23.43 -3.27
N ILE A 194 10.03 -23.86 -2.01
CA ILE A 194 9.51 -25.20 -1.63
C ILE A 194 8.25 -25.56 -2.44
N TYR A 195 7.33 -24.59 -2.59
CA TYR A 195 6.05 -24.77 -3.26
C TYR A 195 5.99 -24.15 -4.67
N TYR A 196 7.05 -23.50 -5.14
CA TYR A 196 7.05 -22.76 -6.41
C TYR A 196 7.65 -23.58 -7.56
N ASP A 197 8.86 -24.12 -7.37
CA ASP A 197 9.53 -25.00 -8.35
C ASP A 197 9.96 -26.35 -7.75
N GLY A 198 9.62 -26.60 -6.48
CA GLY A 198 9.98 -27.82 -5.75
C GLY A 198 11.44 -27.89 -5.29
N ASN A 199 12.23 -26.83 -5.48
CA ASN A 199 13.64 -26.77 -5.11
C ASN A 199 13.86 -25.74 -3.98
N PRO A 200 13.85 -26.17 -2.71
CA PRO A 200 14.08 -25.28 -1.57
C PRO A 200 15.40 -24.54 -1.70
N LYS A 201 15.34 -23.20 -1.68
CA LYS A 201 16.53 -22.33 -1.69
C LYS A 201 16.61 -21.53 -0.40
N LYS A 202 17.80 -21.51 0.20
CA LYS A 202 18.11 -20.57 1.29
C LYS A 202 18.40 -19.22 0.67
N GLU A 203 17.48 -18.28 0.85
CA GLU A 203 17.63 -16.90 0.39
C GLU A 203 17.95 -15.98 1.57
N LYS A 204 18.76 -14.95 1.33
CA LYS A 204 19.09 -13.94 2.34
C LYS A 204 17.83 -13.16 2.73
N CYS A 205 17.65 -12.98 4.04
CA CYS A 205 16.65 -12.08 4.60
C CYS A 205 16.94 -10.65 4.17
N THR A 206 15.90 -9.92 3.83
CA THR A 206 15.99 -8.52 3.40
C THR A 206 14.84 -7.74 3.97
N VAL A 207 15.10 -6.50 4.38
CA VAL A 207 14.13 -5.54 4.89
C VAL A 207 14.05 -4.36 3.93
N VAL A 208 12.83 -3.95 3.60
CA VAL A 208 12.57 -2.71 2.86
C VAL A 208 11.86 -1.73 3.78
N SER A 209 12.39 -0.50 3.90
CA SER A 209 11.69 0.57 4.60
C SER A 209 10.70 1.25 3.65
N ARG A 210 9.43 1.25 4.02
CA ARG A 210 8.34 1.87 3.24
C ARG A 210 7.92 3.17 3.90
N ILE A 211 7.55 4.15 3.09
CA ILE A 211 7.15 5.49 3.54
C ILE A 211 5.86 5.88 2.81
N ALA A 212 4.84 6.30 3.55
CA ALA A 212 3.58 6.79 2.97
C ALA A 212 2.88 7.74 3.96
N PRO A 213 1.88 8.54 3.54
CA PRO A 213 1.05 9.27 4.49
C PRO A 213 0.31 8.34 5.45
N THR A 214 -0.10 7.16 4.96
CA THR A 214 -0.66 6.06 5.76
C THR A 214 -0.60 4.74 4.99
N PHE A 215 -0.58 3.61 5.71
CA PHE A 215 -0.78 2.26 5.17
C PHE A 215 -2.16 1.67 5.50
N LEU A 216 -3.13 2.52 5.88
CA LEU A 216 -4.54 2.11 5.96
C LEU A 216 -5.09 1.70 4.59
N ARG A 217 -5.90 0.64 4.58
CA ARG A 217 -6.38 -0.06 3.37
C ARG A 217 -7.91 -0.10 3.37
N PHE A 218 -8.52 -0.52 2.27
CA PHE A 218 -9.95 -0.86 2.27
C PHE A 218 -10.21 -2.02 3.24
N GLY A 219 -9.34 -3.04 3.20
CA GLY A 219 -9.34 -4.17 4.13
C GLY A 219 -9.24 -3.80 5.62
N SER A 220 -8.77 -2.61 5.97
CA SER A 220 -8.79 -2.12 7.37
C SER A 220 -10.22 -2.01 7.90
N PHE A 221 -11.17 -1.58 7.07
CA PHE A 221 -12.58 -1.49 7.44
C PHE A 221 -13.28 -2.86 7.39
N GLU A 222 -12.68 -3.86 6.78
CA GLU A 222 -13.26 -5.20 6.72
C GLU A 222 -13.09 -6.01 8.02
N ILE A 223 -12.35 -5.50 9.02
CA ILE A 223 -12.26 -6.15 10.34
C ILE A 223 -13.61 -6.22 11.08
N PHE A 224 -14.58 -5.42 10.65
CA PHE A 224 -15.94 -5.38 11.18
C PHE A 224 -16.92 -6.25 10.39
N LYS A 225 -16.47 -6.94 9.33
CA LYS A 225 -17.36 -7.72 8.46
C LYS A 225 -17.98 -8.90 9.25
N PRO A 226 -19.33 -9.02 9.28
CA PRO A 226 -20.01 -10.20 9.82
C PRO A 226 -19.63 -11.48 9.09
N THR A 227 -20.11 -12.62 9.57
CA THR A 227 -19.87 -13.92 8.93
C THR A 227 -20.24 -13.88 7.46
N ASP A 228 -19.26 -14.14 6.61
CA ASP A 228 -19.38 -14.24 5.18
C ASP A 228 -20.09 -15.54 4.81
N GLU A 229 -21.18 -15.46 4.05
CA GLU A 229 -22.02 -16.62 3.72
C GLU A 229 -21.28 -17.69 2.91
N PHE A 230 -20.34 -17.28 2.06
CA PHE A 230 -19.63 -18.19 1.18
C PHE A 230 -18.44 -18.87 1.88
N THR A 231 -17.66 -18.11 2.64
CA THR A 231 -16.43 -18.62 3.27
C THR A 231 -16.60 -19.06 4.72
N GLY A 232 -17.71 -18.68 5.38
CA GLY A 232 -17.93 -18.88 6.81
C GLY A 232 -17.00 -18.07 7.72
N ARG A 233 -16.15 -17.20 7.15
CA ARG A 233 -15.19 -16.37 7.89
C ARG A 233 -15.82 -15.06 8.32
N LYS A 234 -15.35 -14.49 9.42
CA LYS A 234 -15.75 -13.16 9.91
C LYS A 234 -14.53 -12.32 10.24
N GLY A 235 -14.71 -11.00 10.29
CA GLY A 235 -13.72 -10.10 10.84
C GLY A 235 -13.57 -10.29 12.36
N PRO A 236 -12.42 -9.92 12.95
CA PRO A 236 -12.19 -10.09 14.39
C PRO A 236 -12.97 -9.10 15.27
N SER A 237 -13.57 -8.06 14.69
CA SER A 237 -14.17 -6.92 15.40
C SER A 237 -15.62 -6.64 15.00
N VAL A 238 -16.39 -7.66 14.60
CA VAL A 238 -17.77 -7.54 14.04
C VAL A 238 -18.67 -6.55 14.81
N ASP A 239 -18.69 -6.63 16.14
CA ASP A 239 -19.61 -5.85 17.00
C ASP A 239 -19.03 -4.51 17.47
N ARG A 240 -17.93 -4.03 16.86
CA ARG A 240 -17.20 -2.82 17.28
C ARG A 240 -17.40 -1.65 16.32
N ASN A 241 -18.67 -1.24 16.17
CA ASN A 241 -19.00 -0.07 15.35
C ASN A 241 -18.38 1.23 15.88
N ASP A 242 -18.14 1.31 17.19
CA ASP A 242 -17.39 2.40 17.83
C ASP A 242 -15.99 2.58 17.21
N ILE A 243 -15.28 1.48 16.95
CA ILE A 243 -13.96 1.51 16.30
C ILE A 243 -14.10 1.88 14.82
N ARG A 244 -15.14 1.38 14.12
CA ARG A 244 -15.42 1.76 12.72
C ARG A 244 -15.57 3.27 12.58
N ILE A 245 -16.41 3.88 13.42
CA ILE A 245 -16.63 5.33 13.45
C ILE A 245 -15.30 6.05 13.71
N GLN A 246 -14.59 5.65 14.77
CA GLN A 246 -13.32 6.28 15.16
C GLN A 246 -12.28 6.22 14.03
N MET A 247 -12.19 5.09 13.33
CA MET A 247 -11.25 4.91 12.22
C MET A 247 -11.66 5.73 10.98
N LEU A 248 -12.95 5.79 10.66
CA LEU A 248 -13.44 6.62 9.55
C LEU A 248 -13.20 8.11 9.83
N ASP A 249 -13.53 8.57 11.04
CA ASP A 249 -13.28 9.94 11.47
C ASP A 249 -11.79 10.28 11.47
N TYR A 250 -10.94 9.35 11.93
CA TYR A 250 -9.49 9.50 11.86
C TYR A 250 -9.01 9.67 10.41
N VAL A 251 -9.47 8.80 9.50
CA VAL A 251 -9.08 8.86 8.08
C VAL A 251 -9.48 10.19 7.46
N ILE A 252 -10.75 10.61 7.64
CA ILE A 252 -11.27 11.81 7.01
C ILE A 252 -10.57 13.05 7.58
N ARG A 253 -10.49 13.18 8.92
CA ARG A 253 -9.84 14.32 9.57
C ARG A 253 -8.37 14.46 9.17
N THR A 254 -7.66 13.35 9.02
CA THR A 254 -6.19 13.36 8.85
C THR A 254 -5.78 13.46 7.38
N PHE A 255 -6.48 12.78 6.47
CA PHE A 255 -6.07 12.66 5.07
C PHE A 255 -7.02 13.36 4.08
N TYR A 256 -8.17 13.84 4.56
CA TYR A 256 -9.17 14.58 3.79
C TYR A 256 -9.64 15.84 4.57
N PRO A 257 -8.73 16.70 5.04
CA PRO A 257 -9.07 17.82 5.93
C PRO A 257 -10.09 18.79 5.30
N ASP A 258 -10.02 19.02 3.99
CA ASP A 258 -10.98 19.88 3.29
C ASP A 258 -12.42 19.33 3.36
N ILE A 259 -12.56 17.99 3.33
CA ILE A 259 -13.87 17.32 3.48
C ILE A 259 -14.35 17.44 4.92
N GLN A 260 -13.44 17.24 5.89
CA GLN A 260 -13.72 17.39 7.30
C GLN A 260 -14.21 18.81 7.62
N GLU A 261 -13.56 19.85 7.09
CA GLU A 261 -13.91 21.25 7.31
C GLU A 261 -15.27 21.58 6.67
N LYS A 262 -15.46 21.21 5.40
CA LYS A 262 -16.68 21.54 4.64
C LYS A 262 -17.95 20.88 5.20
N HIS A 263 -17.84 19.70 5.80
CA HIS A 263 -18.97 18.89 6.27
C HIS A 263 -18.96 18.63 7.78
N ALA A 264 -18.30 19.48 8.58
CA ALA A 264 -18.08 19.28 10.02
C ALA A 264 -19.37 19.06 10.86
N GLY A 265 -20.53 19.51 10.37
CA GLY A 265 -21.82 19.38 11.05
C GLY A 265 -22.70 18.21 10.60
N ASN A 266 -22.30 17.44 9.57
CA ASN A 266 -23.10 16.34 9.04
C ASN A 266 -22.23 15.13 8.68
N ASN A 267 -22.22 14.12 9.54
CA ASN A 267 -21.41 12.91 9.36
C ASN A 267 -21.76 12.12 8.10
N THR A 268 -23.04 12.02 7.74
CA THR A 268 -23.46 11.26 6.54
C THR A 268 -22.96 11.94 5.27
N GLU A 269 -23.10 13.27 5.16
CA GLU A 269 -22.56 14.02 4.02
C GLU A 269 -21.02 13.97 3.97
N LYS A 270 -20.38 14.09 5.13
CA LYS A 270 -18.92 13.97 5.27
C LYS A 270 -18.42 12.60 4.76
N ASN A 271 -19.05 11.52 5.21
CA ASN A 271 -18.70 10.15 4.81
C ASN A 271 -18.98 9.92 3.32
N ALA A 272 -20.09 10.45 2.80
CA ALA A 272 -20.40 10.41 1.37
C ALA A 272 -19.37 11.19 0.53
N ALA A 273 -18.97 12.38 0.97
CA ALA A 273 -17.96 13.19 0.30
C ALA A 273 -16.59 12.51 0.30
N PHE A 274 -16.19 11.91 1.43
CA PHE A 274 -14.99 11.07 1.50
C PHE A 274 -15.07 9.90 0.51
N PHE A 275 -16.18 9.15 0.52
CA PHE A 275 -16.35 8.00 -0.34
C PHE A 275 -16.31 8.36 -1.83
N ARG A 276 -16.89 9.52 -2.19
CA ARG A 276 -16.79 10.10 -3.54
C ARG A 276 -15.35 10.42 -3.93
N GLU A 277 -14.60 11.04 -3.03
CA GLU A 277 -13.19 11.38 -3.30
C GLU A 277 -12.31 10.14 -3.45
N ILE A 278 -12.42 9.13 -2.58
CA ILE A 278 -11.64 7.89 -2.73
C ILE A 278 -12.03 7.08 -3.97
N THR A 279 -13.30 7.15 -4.38
CA THR A 279 -13.79 6.61 -5.65
C THR A 279 -13.05 7.25 -6.83
N LYS A 280 -12.99 8.58 -6.87
CA LYS A 280 -12.27 9.33 -7.92
C LYS A 280 -10.77 9.07 -7.90
N ARG A 281 -10.13 9.07 -6.71
CA ARG A 281 -8.70 8.78 -6.58
C ARG A 281 -8.35 7.39 -7.10
N THR A 282 -9.15 6.39 -6.76
CA THR A 282 -8.96 5.01 -7.24
C THR A 282 -9.14 4.92 -8.76
N ALA A 283 -10.17 5.57 -9.32
CA ALA A 283 -10.41 5.63 -10.77
C ALA A 283 -9.23 6.26 -11.55
N ARG A 284 -8.74 7.41 -11.06
CA ARG A 284 -7.55 8.06 -11.65
C ARG A 284 -6.30 7.19 -11.55
N LEU A 285 -6.08 6.56 -10.39
CA LEU A 285 -4.92 5.70 -10.15
C LEU A 285 -4.87 4.53 -11.14
N VAL A 286 -5.97 3.80 -11.30
CA VAL A 286 -6.01 2.68 -12.25
C VAL A 286 -5.93 3.16 -13.69
N ALA A 287 -6.48 4.33 -14.03
CA ALA A 287 -6.28 4.94 -15.35
C ALA A 287 -4.79 5.23 -15.63
N GLU A 288 -4.03 5.76 -14.66
CA GLU A 288 -2.57 5.91 -14.81
C GLU A 288 -1.89 4.56 -15.07
N TRP A 289 -2.27 3.51 -14.32
CA TRP A 289 -1.72 2.15 -14.53
C TRP A 289 -1.97 1.65 -15.96
N GLN A 290 -3.18 1.85 -16.49
CA GLN A 290 -3.51 1.52 -17.87
C GLN A 290 -2.69 2.37 -18.87
N CYS A 291 -2.46 3.65 -18.61
CA CYS A 291 -1.65 4.47 -19.52
C CYS A 291 -0.17 4.08 -19.54
N VAL A 292 0.34 3.42 -18.49
CA VAL A 292 1.74 2.97 -18.41
C VAL A 292 1.95 1.47 -18.61
N GLY A 293 0.89 0.71 -18.91
CA GLY A 293 0.99 -0.74 -19.04
C GLY A 293 1.38 -1.43 -17.73
N PHE A 294 1.07 -0.85 -16.57
CA PHE A 294 1.35 -1.47 -15.27
C PHE A 294 0.24 -2.46 -14.91
N CYS A 295 0.62 -3.69 -14.58
CA CYS A 295 -0.23 -4.74 -14.07
C CYS A 295 0.19 -5.09 -12.62
N HIS A 296 -0.70 -4.88 -11.67
CA HIS A 296 -0.43 -5.03 -10.23
C HIS A 296 -0.37 -6.51 -9.79
N GLY A 297 -1.25 -7.35 -10.36
CA GLY A 297 -1.27 -8.80 -10.16
C GLY A 297 -1.92 -9.31 -8.86
N VAL A 298 -2.20 -8.45 -7.88
CA VAL A 298 -2.84 -8.84 -6.59
C VAL A 298 -3.72 -7.70 -6.07
N LEU A 299 -4.79 -7.38 -6.79
CA LEU A 299 -5.74 -6.33 -6.41
C LEU A 299 -6.80 -6.87 -5.42
N ASN A 300 -6.32 -7.47 -4.33
CA ASN A 300 -7.17 -7.77 -3.19
C ASN A 300 -7.56 -6.46 -2.48
N THR A 301 -8.68 -6.44 -1.77
CA THR A 301 -9.11 -5.28 -0.96
C THR A 301 -8.11 -4.87 0.14
N ASP A 302 -7.30 -5.81 0.66
CA ASP A 302 -6.20 -5.51 1.57
C ASP A 302 -5.04 -4.77 0.87
N ASN A 303 -4.94 -4.78 -0.46
CA ASN A 303 -3.94 -4.02 -1.22
C ASN A 303 -4.49 -2.74 -1.86
N MET A 304 -5.66 -2.28 -1.43
CA MET A 304 -6.24 -1.02 -1.89
C MET A 304 -6.05 0.06 -0.83
N SER A 305 -5.25 1.08 -1.12
CA SER A 305 -4.96 2.18 -0.20
C SER A 305 -6.17 3.07 0.03
N ILE A 306 -6.43 3.45 1.29
CA ILE A 306 -7.52 4.38 1.64
C ILE A 306 -7.27 5.83 1.20
N VAL A 307 -6.07 6.11 0.67
CA VAL A 307 -5.67 7.43 0.15
C VAL A 307 -5.33 7.41 -1.34
N GLY A 308 -5.57 6.29 -2.04
CA GLY A 308 -5.39 6.19 -3.49
C GLY A 308 -3.93 6.07 -3.93
N LEU A 309 -3.12 5.29 -3.21
CA LEU A 309 -1.73 4.97 -3.56
C LEU A 309 -1.60 3.55 -4.13
N THR A 310 -0.68 3.37 -5.08
CA THR A 310 -0.15 2.04 -5.39
C THR A 310 0.62 1.51 -4.18
N ILE A 311 0.28 0.31 -3.70
CA ILE A 311 0.81 -0.29 -2.47
C ILE A 311 1.05 -1.79 -2.66
N ASP A 312 1.98 -2.37 -1.89
CA ASP A 312 2.25 -3.82 -1.84
C ASP A 312 2.64 -4.45 -3.20
N TYR A 313 3.79 -4.00 -3.71
CA TYR A 313 4.46 -4.53 -4.88
C TYR A 313 4.92 -5.99 -4.70
N GLY A 314 4.11 -6.94 -5.18
CA GLY A 314 4.43 -8.36 -5.20
C GLY A 314 4.75 -8.85 -6.62
N PRO A 315 3.91 -9.72 -7.21
CA PRO A 315 4.09 -10.22 -8.57
C PRO A 315 3.55 -9.24 -9.62
N PHE A 316 3.93 -7.95 -9.53
CA PHE A 316 3.59 -6.96 -10.54
C PHE A 316 4.39 -7.18 -11.83
N GLY A 317 3.93 -6.59 -12.92
CA GLY A 317 4.68 -6.51 -14.17
C GLY A 317 4.28 -5.27 -14.97
N PHE A 318 5.24 -4.66 -15.63
CA PHE A 318 4.97 -3.68 -16.67
C PHE A 318 4.96 -4.43 -18.01
N ILE A 319 3.93 -4.22 -18.82
CA ILE A 319 3.78 -4.88 -20.11
C ILE A 319 4.94 -4.46 -21.04
N ASP A 320 5.61 -5.45 -21.62
CA ASP A 320 6.65 -5.23 -22.64
C ASP A 320 6.09 -5.40 -24.06
N ARG A 321 5.31 -6.45 -24.32
CA ARG A 321 4.54 -6.61 -25.57
C ARG A 321 3.09 -6.32 -25.23
N TYR A 322 2.47 -5.32 -25.88
CA TYR A 322 1.08 -4.99 -25.57
C TYR A 322 0.19 -6.22 -25.72
N ASP A 323 -0.42 -6.61 -24.61
CA ASP A 323 -1.32 -7.74 -24.46
C ASP A 323 -2.37 -7.32 -23.42
N PRO A 324 -3.63 -7.06 -23.83
CA PRO A 324 -4.67 -6.65 -22.91
C PRO A 324 -5.00 -7.72 -21.86
N GLU A 325 -4.73 -8.99 -22.16
CA GLU A 325 -5.01 -10.13 -21.26
C GLU A 325 -3.78 -10.51 -20.40
N TYR A 326 -2.74 -9.68 -20.40
CA TYR A 326 -1.51 -9.95 -19.67
C TYR A 326 -1.74 -10.21 -18.17
N ILE A 327 -1.33 -11.40 -17.71
CA ILE A 327 -1.34 -11.83 -16.31
C ILE A 327 0.10 -11.83 -15.79
N CYS A 328 0.42 -10.89 -14.89
CA CYS A 328 1.76 -10.82 -14.28
C CYS A 328 1.95 -11.78 -13.09
N ASN A 329 0.85 -12.23 -12.49
CA ASN A 329 0.89 -13.10 -11.31
C ASN A 329 0.76 -14.57 -11.71
N GLY A 330 1.83 -15.34 -11.57
CA GLY A 330 1.84 -16.78 -11.88
C GLY A 330 0.91 -17.63 -11.01
N SER A 331 0.34 -17.09 -9.92
CA SER A 331 -0.70 -17.76 -9.12
C SER A 331 -2.13 -17.38 -9.52
N ASP A 332 -2.32 -16.42 -10.44
CA ASP A 332 -3.63 -15.98 -10.92
C ASP A 332 -4.06 -16.79 -12.16
N ASN A 333 -4.37 -18.07 -11.95
CA ASN A 333 -4.72 -19.01 -13.03
C ASN A 333 -6.01 -18.63 -13.77
N MET A 334 -6.87 -17.79 -13.17
CA MET A 334 -8.15 -17.37 -13.75
C MET A 334 -8.09 -15.98 -14.39
N GLY A 335 -6.93 -15.32 -14.35
CA GLY A 335 -6.76 -13.96 -14.87
C GLY A 335 -7.66 -12.93 -14.19
N ARG A 336 -7.98 -13.11 -12.90
CA ARG A 336 -8.82 -12.17 -12.16
C ARG A 336 -8.20 -10.77 -12.14
N TYR A 337 -6.88 -10.71 -12.05
CA TYR A 337 -6.08 -9.48 -11.99
C TYR A 337 -5.30 -9.24 -13.28
N ALA A 338 -5.76 -9.81 -14.41
CA ALA A 338 -5.24 -9.48 -15.72
C ALA A 338 -5.32 -7.97 -15.99
N TYR A 339 -4.43 -7.48 -16.85
CA TYR A 339 -4.24 -6.06 -17.08
C TYR A 339 -5.53 -5.31 -17.46
N ASN A 340 -6.33 -5.85 -18.38
CA ASN A 340 -7.63 -5.28 -18.79
C ASN A 340 -8.74 -5.37 -17.71
N LYS A 341 -8.57 -6.22 -16.68
CA LYS A 341 -9.55 -6.38 -15.59
C LYS A 341 -9.34 -5.40 -14.45
N GLN A 342 -8.17 -4.75 -14.36
CA GLN A 342 -7.84 -3.89 -13.23
C GLN A 342 -8.88 -2.77 -12.97
N PRO A 343 -9.44 -2.08 -13.99
CA PRO A 343 -10.47 -1.06 -13.76
C PRO A 343 -11.72 -1.61 -13.05
N GLU A 344 -12.28 -2.72 -13.55
CA GLU A 344 -13.47 -3.33 -12.96
C GLU A 344 -13.21 -3.94 -11.58
N ILE A 345 -12.02 -4.51 -11.37
CA ILE A 345 -11.64 -5.03 -10.05
C ILE A 345 -11.49 -3.90 -9.03
N CYS A 346 -10.93 -2.75 -9.41
CA CYS A 346 -10.83 -1.60 -8.52
C CYS A 346 -12.22 -1.03 -8.18
N LYS A 347 -13.16 -1.01 -9.13
CA LYS A 347 -14.57 -0.67 -8.90
C LYS A 347 -15.23 -1.65 -7.93
N TRP A 348 -15.03 -2.95 -8.14
CA TRP A 348 -15.52 -4.00 -7.24
C TRP A 348 -14.96 -3.85 -5.82
N ASN A 349 -13.68 -3.53 -5.68
CA ASN A 349 -13.04 -3.30 -4.38
C ASN A 349 -13.62 -2.07 -3.66
N LEU A 350 -13.99 -1.00 -4.38
CA LEU A 350 -14.72 0.14 -3.79
C LEU A 350 -16.12 -0.26 -3.32
N GLY A 351 -16.79 -1.17 -4.02
CA GLY A 351 -18.04 -1.79 -3.55
C GLY A 351 -17.86 -2.53 -2.22
N LYS A 352 -16.72 -3.24 -2.04
CA LYS A 352 -16.38 -3.86 -0.76
C LYS A 352 -16.07 -2.86 0.35
N LEU A 353 -15.42 -1.75 0.03
CA LEU A 353 -15.29 -0.65 0.97
C LEU A 353 -16.66 -0.08 1.37
N ALA A 354 -17.57 0.12 0.41
CA ALA A 354 -18.93 0.60 0.68
C ALA A 354 -19.69 -0.32 1.65
N GLU A 355 -19.65 -1.64 1.42
CA GLU A 355 -20.21 -2.64 2.34
C GLU A 355 -19.59 -2.53 3.75
N ALA A 356 -18.27 -2.35 3.84
CA ALA A 356 -17.53 -2.28 5.09
C ALA A 356 -17.82 -1.02 5.92
N LEU A 357 -18.30 0.05 5.29
CA LEU A 357 -18.64 1.33 5.92
C LEU A 357 -20.07 1.38 6.47
N ILE A 358 -20.92 0.37 6.22
CA ILE A 358 -22.26 0.29 6.84
C ILE A 358 -22.12 0.14 8.36
N PRO A 359 -22.88 0.86 9.20
CA PRO A 359 -24.00 1.75 8.85
C PRO A 359 -23.60 3.22 8.65
N GLU A 360 -22.34 3.60 8.83
CA GLU A 360 -21.84 4.98 8.77
C GLU A 360 -22.02 5.64 7.40
N LEU A 361 -22.07 4.83 6.35
CA LEU A 361 -22.49 5.24 5.01
C LEU A 361 -23.51 4.21 4.48
N PRO A 362 -24.79 4.58 4.34
CA PRO A 362 -25.79 3.69 3.76
C PRO A 362 -25.42 3.25 2.35
N LEU A 363 -25.62 1.97 2.05
CA LEU A 363 -25.21 1.36 0.78
C LEU A 363 -25.85 2.06 -0.44
N SER A 364 -27.10 2.52 -0.32
CA SER A 364 -27.79 3.26 -1.38
C SER A 364 -27.08 4.55 -1.78
N ILE A 365 -26.43 5.24 -0.82
CA ILE A 365 -25.68 6.47 -1.09
C ILE A 365 -24.34 6.14 -1.74
N SER A 366 -23.58 5.20 -1.17
CA SER A 366 -22.28 4.80 -1.72
C SER A 366 -22.40 4.16 -3.09
N GLN A 367 -23.44 3.36 -3.34
CA GLN A 367 -23.65 2.74 -4.65
C GLN A 367 -23.99 3.78 -5.71
N SER A 368 -24.88 4.75 -5.42
CA SER A 368 -25.13 5.88 -6.31
C SER A 368 -23.84 6.62 -6.66
N ILE A 369 -22.98 6.88 -5.67
CA ILE A 369 -21.69 7.54 -5.91
C ILE A 369 -20.78 6.70 -6.83
N LEU A 370 -20.74 5.38 -6.67
CA LEU A 370 -19.93 4.52 -7.55
C LEU A 370 -20.45 4.55 -8.98
N ASP A 371 -21.77 4.46 -9.16
CA ASP A 371 -22.43 4.43 -10.45
C ASP A 371 -22.28 5.78 -11.18
N ASP A 372 -22.36 6.88 -10.44
CA ASP A 372 -22.31 8.24 -10.99
C ASP A 372 -20.88 8.71 -11.31
N GLU A 373 -19.87 8.28 -10.55
CA GLU A 373 -18.56 8.94 -10.56
C GLU A 373 -17.43 8.07 -11.14
N TYR A 374 -17.43 6.74 -10.90
CA TYR A 374 -16.24 5.92 -11.15
C TYR A 374 -15.87 5.82 -12.64
N ASP A 375 -16.82 5.37 -13.48
CA ASP A 375 -16.54 5.11 -14.90
C ASP A 375 -16.24 6.42 -15.63
N ALA A 376 -16.99 7.49 -15.32
CA ALA A 376 -16.79 8.81 -15.88
C ALA A 376 -15.40 9.36 -15.51
N GLU A 377 -14.99 9.29 -14.24
CA GLU A 377 -13.68 9.76 -13.81
C GLU A 377 -12.54 8.93 -14.42
N PHE A 378 -12.68 7.60 -14.48
CA PHE A 378 -11.71 6.70 -15.10
C PHE A 378 -11.51 7.06 -16.58
N GLN A 379 -12.60 7.12 -17.36
CA GLN A 379 -12.54 7.39 -18.80
C GLN A 379 -11.96 8.78 -19.09
N ASN A 380 -12.39 9.79 -18.33
CA ASN A 380 -11.88 11.16 -18.49
C ASN A 380 -10.37 11.24 -18.23
N HIS A 381 -9.89 10.66 -17.12
CA HIS A 381 -8.47 10.68 -16.76
C HIS A 381 -7.62 9.85 -17.72
N TYR A 382 -8.09 8.66 -18.09
CA TYR A 382 -7.44 7.79 -19.06
C TYR A 382 -7.27 8.50 -20.41
N MET A 383 -8.35 9.08 -20.95
CA MET A 383 -8.28 9.78 -22.23
C MET A 383 -7.46 11.08 -22.15
N GLU A 384 -7.45 11.79 -21.02
CA GLU A 384 -6.54 12.92 -20.83
C GLU A 384 -5.07 12.47 -20.94
N LYS A 385 -4.72 11.36 -20.30
CA LYS A 385 -3.35 10.82 -20.32
C LYS A 385 -2.95 10.25 -21.67
N MET A 386 -3.84 9.50 -22.32
CA MET A 386 -3.59 8.99 -23.67
C MET A 386 -3.40 10.11 -24.69
N ARG A 387 -4.22 11.18 -24.63
CA ARG A 387 -4.02 12.36 -25.48
C ARG A 387 -2.64 13.00 -25.28
N LYS A 388 -2.18 13.16 -24.03
CA LYS A 388 -0.84 13.69 -23.74
C LYS A 388 0.26 12.80 -24.33
N LYS A 389 0.15 11.49 -24.18
CA LYS A 389 1.10 10.51 -24.75
C LYS A 389 1.16 10.56 -26.28
N LEU A 390 0.04 10.86 -26.93
CA LEU A 390 -0.05 11.00 -28.38
C LEU A 390 0.23 12.42 -28.90
N GLY A 391 0.53 13.38 -28.02
CA GLY A 391 0.73 14.78 -28.40
C GLY A 391 -0.55 15.54 -28.80
N LEU A 392 -1.74 14.99 -28.50
CA LEU A 392 -3.06 15.56 -28.80
C LEU A 392 -3.47 16.59 -27.73
N VAL A 393 -2.70 17.68 -27.62
CA VAL A 393 -2.82 18.64 -26.50
C VAL A 393 -3.61 19.90 -26.82
N ARG A 394 -3.99 20.13 -28.09
CA ARG A 394 -4.64 21.38 -28.54
C ARG A 394 -6.16 21.34 -28.58
N LEU A 395 -6.73 20.23 -29.05
CA LEU A 395 -8.17 20.03 -29.20
C LEU A 395 -8.53 18.69 -28.57
N LYS A 396 -9.70 18.62 -27.94
CA LYS A 396 -10.31 17.36 -27.51
C LYS A 396 -11.39 17.01 -28.53
N LEU A 397 -11.13 16.00 -29.35
CA LEU A 397 -12.07 15.52 -30.36
C LEU A 397 -12.69 14.22 -29.86
N ASP A 398 -13.94 13.97 -30.24
CA ASP A 398 -14.63 12.73 -29.89
C ASP A 398 -13.94 11.50 -30.52
N ASP A 399 -13.41 11.69 -31.74
CA ASP A 399 -12.65 10.68 -32.49
C ASP A 399 -11.28 10.33 -31.88
N ASP A 400 -10.78 11.08 -30.88
CA ASP A 400 -9.52 10.74 -30.19
C ASP A 400 -9.62 9.35 -29.55
N SER A 401 -10.81 8.95 -29.11
CA SER A 401 -11.07 7.64 -28.52
C SER A 401 -10.90 6.50 -29.53
N HIS A 402 -11.38 6.69 -30.76
CA HIS A 402 -11.19 5.74 -31.86
C HIS A 402 -9.70 5.60 -32.21
N LEU A 403 -8.97 6.71 -32.31
CA LEU A 403 -7.53 6.69 -32.58
C LEU A 403 -6.75 5.91 -31.51
N VAL A 404 -7.09 6.10 -30.23
CA VAL A 404 -6.47 5.35 -29.13
C VAL A 404 -6.79 3.85 -29.24
N SER A 405 -8.05 3.51 -29.55
CA SER A 405 -8.48 2.12 -29.71
C SER A 405 -7.73 1.42 -30.87
N ASP A 406 -7.71 2.04 -32.06
CA ASP A 406 -7.07 1.50 -33.26
C ASP A 406 -5.56 1.32 -33.06
N LEU A 407 -4.92 2.25 -32.35
CA LEU A 407 -3.51 2.14 -31.97
C LEU A 407 -3.28 0.91 -31.09
N LEU A 408 -4.06 0.75 -30.01
CA LEU A 408 -3.89 -0.36 -29.08
C LEU A 408 -4.18 -1.71 -29.75
N GLU A 409 -5.19 -1.79 -30.62
CA GLU A 409 -5.47 -2.98 -31.43
C GLU A 409 -4.27 -3.30 -32.34
N THR A 410 -3.75 -2.31 -33.06
CA THR A 410 -2.56 -2.47 -33.91
C THR A 410 -1.36 -2.95 -33.11
N MET A 411 -1.14 -2.40 -31.91
CA MET A 411 -0.05 -2.82 -31.02
C MET A 411 -0.20 -4.25 -30.53
N ASN A 412 -1.43 -4.70 -30.26
CA ASN A 412 -1.72 -6.07 -29.88
C ASN A 412 -1.35 -7.05 -31.01
N ILE A 413 -1.83 -6.76 -32.22
CA ILE A 413 -1.58 -7.57 -33.43
C ILE A 413 -0.08 -7.64 -33.75
N THR A 414 0.60 -6.49 -33.70
CA THR A 414 2.02 -6.38 -34.10
C THR A 414 3.00 -6.70 -32.98
N GLY A 415 2.53 -6.87 -31.75
CA GLY A 415 3.35 -7.13 -30.57
C GLY A 415 4.27 -5.97 -30.18
N LYS A 416 3.85 -4.73 -30.40
CA LYS A 416 4.64 -3.54 -30.07
C LYS A 416 4.59 -3.20 -28.58
N ASN A 417 5.63 -2.54 -28.10
CA ASN A 417 5.76 -2.17 -26.69
C ASN A 417 4.99 -0.91 -26.35
N ILE A 418 4.05 -0.99 -25.41
CA ILE A 418 3.23 0.13 -24.93
C ILE A 418 4.07 1.27 -24.32
N ARG A 419 5.28 0.96 -23.83
CA ARG A 419 6.20 1.95 -23.27
C ARG A 419 6.89 2.81 -24.31
N LEU A 420 6.84 2.47 -25.60
CA LEU A 420 7.33 3.38 -26.67
C LEU A 420 6.47 4.66 -26.79
N LEU A 421 5.33 4.70 -26.11
CA LEU A 421 4.45 5.87 -26.02
C LEU A 421 4.69 6.70 -24.74
N MET A 422 5.67 6.33 -23.90
CA MET A 422 6.12 7.10 -22.73
C MET A 422 7.28 8.00 -23.13
#